data_AF-A0A540KVK8-F1
#
_entry.id   AF-A0A540KVK8-F1
#
_cell.length_a   1.000
_cell.length_b   1.000
_cell.length_c   1.000
_cell.angle_alpha   90.00
_cell.angle_beta   90.00
_cell.angle_gamma   90.00
#
_symmetry.space_group_name_H-M   'P 1'
#
loop_
_entity.id
_entity.type
_entity.pdbx_description
1 polymer ?
#
loop_
_entity_poly.entity_id
_entity_poly.type
_entity_poly.pdbx_seq_one_letter_code
_entity_poly.pdbx_strand_id
1 'polypeptide(L)'
;MTYPFCFLPYAGFSDLPCEVGLLESVEYLVEPREVRNFTHFSLEYIDQEGLPSRSNMYEPRFGGHQTLEEREQSFFAKNQTLHCGFVKGPPGFSSSGFDLDVKDKAYMNGCKIVVSSCIFGSSDFLRRPTSKKMSEYSKKNVCFVMFVDEQTLAKLSTEGHVPDDTGRIGLWRIVIVKNLPYEDMRRTGKVPKLLSHRLFPNSWYSIWLDSKMRLNTDPMLIIEYFLWRTKSEYAISNHYGRHCVWDEVLQNKRLDKYNHTAIDEQFTFYQSDGLTKFDPSDPNTPLPSYVPEGSFIVRAHTPISNLFSCLWFNEVNRFTSRDQLSFAYTYLKLRRMNPERPFYLNMFKDCERRALTKLFQHREAPPSPPIT
;
A
#
# COMPACT_ATOMS: atom_id res chain seq x y z
N MET A 1 29.17 -3.53 11.25
CA MET A 1 29.64 -3.85 9.90
C MET A 1 29.23 -2.72 8.97
N THR A 2 30.19 -2.09 8.30
CA THR A 2 29.95 -1.04 7.31
C THR A 2 29.51 -1.69 6.00
N TYR A 3 28.25 -1.46 5.62
CA TYR A 3 27.74 -1.91 4.33
C TYR A 3 28.33 -1.04 3.21
N PRO A 4 28.91 -1.60 2.14
CA PRO A 4 29.39 -0.80 1.02
C PRO A 4 28.20 -0.14 0.34
N PHE A 5 28.21 1.20 0.24
CA PHE A 5 27.17 2.02 -0.40
C PHE A 5 26.83 1.52 -1.82
N CYS A 6 25.59 1.70 -2.25
CA CYS A 6 25.23 1.55 -3.66
C CYS A 6 25.52 2.91 -4.32
N PHE A 7 26.76 3.14 -4.77
CA PHE A 7 27.11 4.37 -5.47
C PHE A 7 26.32 4.45 -6.77
N LEU A 8 25.36 5.38 -6.83
CA LEU A 8 24.86 5.94 -8.07
C LEU A 8 25.46 7.35 -8.19
N PRO A 9 26.28 7.64 -9.21
CA PRO A 9 26.64 9.01 -9.53
C PRO A 9 25.43 9.65 -10.23
N TYR A 10 24.39 10.02 -9.47
CA TYR A 10 23.30 10.83 -9.98
C TYR A 10 23.01 11.97 -9.01
N ALA A 11 23.92 12.94 -9.01
CA ALA A 11 23.56 14.31 -8.71
C ALA A 11 23.01 14.94 -10.01
N GLY A 12 21.73 15.31 -10.06
CA GLY A 12 21.28 16.37 -10.98
C GLY A 12 20.00 16.20 -11.81
N PHE A 13 19.37 15.02 -11.89
CA PHE A 13 18.18 14.84 -12.77
C PHE A 13 16.85 14.52 -12.07
N SER A 14 16.84 14.36 -10.74
CA SER A 14 15.63 13.94 -10.00
C SER A 14 14.54 15.01 -9.87
N ASP A 15 14.81 16.27 -10.24
CA ASP A 15 13.91 17.41 -10.01
C ASP A 15 13.24 17.95 -11.28
N LEU A 16 13.62 17.47 -12.47
CA LEU A 16 12.96 17.91 -13.71
C LEU A 16 11.51 17.39 -13.75
N PRO A 17 10.54 18.24 -14.15
CA PRO A 17 9.16 17.82 -14.31
C PRO A 17 9.09 16.79 -15.45
N CYS A 18 8.28 15.75 -15.24
CA CYS A 18 7.97 14.81 -16.31
C CYS A 18 6.72 15.27 -17.04
N GLU A 19 6.76 15.24 -18.36
CA GLU A 19 5.58 15.38 -19.19
C GLU A 19 4.79 14.07 -19.10
N VAL A 20 3.58 14.16 -18.55
CA VAL A 20 2.67 13.01 -18.47
C VAL A 20 1.58 13.21 -19.51
N GLY A 21 1.73 12.53 -20.64
CA GLY A 21 0.81 12.62 -21.80
C GLY A 21 -0.52 11.91 -21.55
N LEU A 22 -1.30 12.37 -20.57
CA LEU A 22 -2.66 11.87 -20.30
C LEU A 22 -3.58 12.17 -21.49
N LEU A 23 -4.62 11.35 -21.67
CA LEU A 23 -5.70 11.71 -22.60
C LEU A 23 -6.40 13.00 -22.13
N GLU A 24 -6.92 13.78 -23.07
CA GLU A 24 -7.58 15.05 -22.78
C GLU A 24 -8.90 14.86 -22.01
N SER A 25 -9.58 13.74 -22.22
CA SER A 25 -10.90 13.44 -21.64
C SER A 25 -11.06 11.95 -21.35
N VAL A 26 -11.86 11.64 -20.34
CA VAL A 26 -12.30 10.28 -20.01
C VAL A 26 -13.23 9.67 -21.07
N GLU A 27 -13.79 10.49 -21.96
CA GLU A 27 -14.65 10.04 -23.06
C GLU A 27 -13.88 9.28 -24.14
N TYR A 28 -12.56 9.49 -24.23
CA TYR A 28 -11.68 8.79 -25.16
C TYR A 28 -11.15 7.46 -24.61
N LEU A 29 -11.57 7.06 -23.40
CA LEU A 29 -11.12 5.82 -22.80
C LEU A 29 -11.71 4.62 -23.51
N VAL A 30 -10.83 3.73 -23.96
CA VAL A 30 -11.20 2.42 -24.47
C VAL A 30 -10.75 1.38 -23.46
N GLU A 31 -11.69 0.85 -22.68
CA GLU A 31 -11.39 -0.19 -21.71
C GLU A 31 -10.81 -1.41 -22.45
N PRO A 32 -9.61 -1.92 -22.08
CA PRO A 32 -8.99 -2.95 -22.88
C PRO A 32 -9.73 -4.28 -22.71
N ARG A 33 -10.04 -4.95 -23.83
CA ARG A 33 -10.74 -6.24 -23.84
C ARG A 33 -9.95 -7.36 -23.14
N GLU A 34 -8.63 -7.19 -23.04
CA GLU A 34 -7.66 -8.23 -22.66
C GLU A 34 -7.05 -8.06 -21.26
N VAL A 35 -7.42 -7.03 -20.47
CA VAL A 35 -6.93 -6.84 -19.08
C VAL A 35 -7.36 -7.99 -18.15
N ARG A 36 -8.10 -8.98 -18.66
CA ARG A 36 -8.57 -10.15 -17.92
C ARG A 36 -7.81 -11.45 -18.25
N ASN A 37 -6.80 -11.42 -19.14
CA ASN A 37 -5.95 -12.58 -19.46
C ASN A 37 -4.70 -12.67 -18.57
N PHE A 38 -4.76 -12.15 -17.35
CA PHE A 38 -3.69 -12.36 -16.37
C PHE A 38 -3.79 -13.75 -15.74
N THR A 39 -2.70 -14.21 -15.13
CA THR A 39 -2.56 -15.56 -14.57
C THR A 39 -3.79 -16.01 -13.78
N HIS A 40 -4.37 -17.15 -14.18
CA HIS A 40 -5.60 -17.67 -13.60
C HIS A 40 -5.30 -18.61 -12.43
N PHE A 41 -5.46 -18.10 -11.21
CA PHE A 41 -5.55 -18.91 -9.98
C PHE A 41 -6.50 -18.23 -8.99
N SER A 42 -7.04 -19.00 -8.05
CA SER A 42 -7.90 -18.48 -6.99
C SER A 42 -7.10 -18.17 -5.73
N LEU A 43 -7.44 -17.05 -5.10
CA LEU A 43 -6.98 -16.73 -3.76
C LEU A 43 -8.16 -16.72 -2.82
N GLU A 44 -8.03 -17.49 -1.75
CA GLU A 44 -8.89 -17.39 -0.58
C GLU A 44 -8.07 -16.86 0.59
N TYR A 45 -8.76 -16.41 1.63
CA TYR A 45 -8.09 -15.82 2.78
C TYR A 45 -8.55 -16.48 4.06
N ILE A 46 -7.61 -16.63 4.98
CA ILE A 46 -7.92 -17.15 6.31
C ILE A 46 -8.71 -16.07 7.05
N ASP A 47 -9.99 -16.35 7.31
CA ASP A 47 -10.86 -15.45 8.06
C ASP A 47 -10.85 -15.77 9.57
N GLN A 48 -10.51 -17.01 9.95
CA GLN A 48 -10.52 -17.45 11.34
C GLN A 48 -9.50 -18.58 11.57
N GLU A 49 -8.75 -18.50 12.68
CA GLU A 49 -7.82 -19.54 13.12
C GLU A 49 -8.45 -20.50 14.13
N GLY A 50 -7.97 -21.75 14.12
CA GLY A 50 -8.30 -22.75 15.13
C GLY A 50 -7.51 -22.58 16.43
N LEU A 51 -7.93 -23.27 17.49
CA LEU A 51 -7.21 -23.29 18.76
C LEU A 51 -5.79 -23.88 18.57
N PRO A 52 -4.73 -23.24 19.08
CA PRO A 52 -3.39 -23.83 19.06
C PRO A 52 -3.37 -25.13 19.86
N SER A 53 -2.71 -26.16 19.34
CA SER A 53 -2.56 -27.45 20.03
C SER A 53 -1.72 -27.39 21.31
N ARG A 54 -1.03 -26.26 21.59
CA ARG A 54 -0.10 -26.08 22.72
C ARG A 54 -0.01 -24.61 23.18
N SER A 55 -1.01 -24.09 23.90
CA SER A 55 -0.87 -23.22 25.09
C SER A 55 -2.23 -22.61 25.47
N ASN A 56 -2.40 -22.29 26.75
CA ASN A 56 -3.58 -21.58 27.28
C ASN A 56 -3.51 -20.05 27.06
N MET A 57 -2.59 -19.54 26.23
CA MET A 57 -2.43 -18.11 25.96
C MET A 57 -2.41 -17.86 24.44
N TYR A 58 -3.60 -17.81 23.84
CA TYR A 58 -3.79 -17.37 22.47
C TYR A 58 -4.16 -15.89 22.47
N GLU A 59 -3.34 -15.04 21.84
CA GLU A 59 -3.63 -13.63 21.64
C GLU A 59 -3.95 -13.40 20.15
N PRO A 60 -5.18 -13.00 19.79
CA PRO A 60 -5.53 -12.73 18.40
C PRO A 60 -4.61 -11.69 17.76
N ARG A 61 -4.05 -11.99 16.60
CA ARG A 61 -3.24 -11.05 15.81
C ARG A 61 -3.98 -10.70 14.53
N PHE A 62 -3.96 -9.43 14.13
CA PHE A 62 -4.63 -8.97 12.90
C PHE A 62 -4.23 -9.77 11.65
N GLY A 63 -2.94 -10.11 11.53
CA GLY A 63 -2.41 -10.96 10.45
C GLY A 63 -2.48 -12.47 10.72
N GLY A 64 -2.99 -12.90 11.87
CA GLY A 64 -2.93 -14.28 12.34
C GLY A 64 -1.52 -14.73 12.77
N HIS A 65 -1.39 -16.02 13.02
CA HIS A 65 -0.19 -16.73 13.47
C HIS A 65 0.44 -17.55 12.35
N GLN A 66 0.73 -16.91 11.22
CA GLN A 66 1.40 -17.56 10.09
C GLN A 66 2.78 -18.11 10.51
N THR A 67 2.98 -19.40 10.33
CA THR A 67 4.27 -20.08 10.52
C THR A 67 5.27 -19.70 9.40
N LEU A 68 6.56 -19.99 9.60
CA LEU A 68 7.55 -19.79 8.52
C LEU A 68 7.28 -20.70 7.32
N GLU A 69 6.82 -21.93 7.55
CA GLU A 69 6.48 -22.87 6.46
C GLU A 69 5.30 -22.36 5.63
N GLU A 70 4.20 -21.94 6.27
CA GLU A 70 3.05 -21.34 5.58
C GLU A 70 3.46 -20.07 4.82
N ARG A 71 4.35 -19.26 5.41
CA ARG A 71 4.93 -18.11 4.73
C ARG A 71 5.67 -18.52 3.47
N GLU A 72 6.57 -19.51 3.53
CA GLU A 72 7.29 -20.00 2.35
C GLU A 72 6.34 -20.51 1.27
N GLN A 73 5.32 -21.28 1.67
CA GLN A 73 4.31 -21.78 0.74
C GLN A 73 3.47 -20.66 0.10
N SER A 74 3.23 -19.56 0.83
CA SER A 74 2.40 -18.45 0.34
C SER A 74 3.01 -17.70 -0.86
N PHE A 75 4.33 -17.82 -1.09
CA PHE A 75 4.97 -17.15 -2.23
C PHE A 75 4.72 -17.84 -3.58
N PHE A 76 4.16 -19.05 -3.62
CA PHE A 76 3.78 -19.69 -4.88
C PHE A 76 2.44 -19.15 -5.38
N ALA A 77 2.40 -18.65 -6.60
CA ALA A 77 1.19 -18.16 -7.28
C ALA A 77 0.35 -19.36 -7.76
N LYS A 78 -0.30 -20.06 -6.85
CA LYS A 78 -1.20 -21.20 -7.08
C LYS A 78 -2.52 -20.97 -6.36
N ASN A 79 -3.52 -21.82 -6.65
CA ASN A 79 -4.75 -21.85 -5.86
C ASN A 79 -4.38 -22.11 -4.40
N GLN A 80 -4.73 -21.18 -3.52
CA GLN A 80 -4.35 -21.26 -2.11
C GLN A 80 -5.25 -20.39 -1.22
N THR A 81 -5.28 -20.75 0.05
CA THR A 81 -5.82 -19.94 1.14
C THR A 81 -4.64 -19.40 1.95
N LEU A 82 -4.53 -18.09 2.15
CA LEU A 82 -3.39 -17.49 2.87
C LEU A 82 -3.80 -16.47 3.93
N HIS A 83 -2.93 -16.27 4.92
CA HIS A 83 -3.00 -15.13 5.84
C HIS A 83 -2.83 -13.82 5.06
N CYS A 84 -3.76 -12.88 5.24
CA CYS A 84 -3.73 -11.59 4.56
C CYS A 84 -4.50 -10.51 5.33
N GLY A 85 -4.19 -10.39 6.63
CA GLY A 85 -4.93 -9.51 7.55
C GLY A 85 -6.37 -9.96 7.82
N PHE A 86 -7.05 -9.27 8.73
CA PHE A 86 -8.44 -9.53 9.14
C PHE A 86 -8.70 -10.94 9.71
N VAL A 87 -7.66 -11.59 10.22
CA VAL A 87 -7.76 -12.96 10.75
C VAL A 87 -8.39 -12.91 12.14
N LYS A 88 -9.51 -13.59 12.35
CA LYS A 88 -10.16 -13.69 13.66
C LYS A 88 -9.54 -14.81 14.49
N GLY A 89 -9.57 -14.63 15.81
CA GLY A 89 -9.27 -15.71 16.73
C GLY A 89 -10.32 -16.82 16.72
N PRO A 90 -10.07 -17.93 17.44
CA PRO A 90 -11.03 -19.00 17.63
C PRO A 90 -12.38 -18.47 18.19
N PRO A 91 -13.46 -19.24 18.05
CA PRO A 91 -14.76 -18.83 18.58
C PRO A 91 -14.66 -18.47 20.06
N GLY A 92 -15.18 -17.29 20.43
CA GLY A 92 -15.12 -16.77 21.81
C GLY A 92 -13.99 -15.76 22.08
N PHE A 93 -13.05 -15.57 21.13
CA PHE A 93 -12.03 -14.52 21.23
C PHE A 93 -12.52 -13.19 20.62
N SER A 94 -11.95 -12.08 21.09
CA SER A 94 -12.24 -10.73 20.57
C SER A 94 -11.82 -10.54 19.11
N SER A 95 -12.39 -9.53 18.45
CA SER A 95 -11.95 -9.09 17.12
C SER A 95 -10.45 -8.78 17.13
N SER A 96 -9.76 -9.08 16.02
CA SER A 96 -8.36 -8.71 15.82
C SER A 96 -8.18 -7.25 15.35
N GLY A 97 -9.28 -6.48 15.33
CA GLY A 97 -9.30 -5.05 15.09
C GLY A 97 -9.64 -4.66 13.64
N PHE A 98 -9.51 -3.36 13.36
CA PHE A 98 -9.93 -2.71 12.11
C PHE A 98 -11.44 -2.88 11.84
N ASP A 99 -12.24 -2.62 12.86
CA ASP A 99 -13.69 -2.79 12.77
C ASP A 99 -14.32 -1.62 12.00
N LEU A 100 -15.11 -1.96 10.99
CA LEU A 100 -15.84 -1.00 10.14
C LEU A 100 -17.35 -1.18 10.30
N ASP A 101 -18.09 -0.07 10.19
CA ASP A 101 -19.56 -0.08 10.20
C ASP A 101 -20.12 -0.94 9.05
N VAL A 102 -21.25 -1.60 9.29
CA VAL A 102 -21.89 -2.49 8.30
C VAL A 102 -22.29 -1.71 7.04
N LYS A 103 -22.74 -0.46 7.17
CA LYS A 103 -23.11 0.39 6.03
C LYS A 103 -21.88 0.79 5.20
N ASP A 104 -20.75 1.04 5.85
CA ASP A 104 -19.51 1.33 5.15
C ASP A 104 -18.97 0.10 4.43
N LYS A 105 -19.02 -1.08 5.05
CA LYS A 105 -18.70 -2.35 4.38
C LYS A 105 -19.58 -2.58 3.16
N ALA A 106 -20.90 -2.34 3.28
CA ALA A 106 -21.83 -2.46 2.16
C ALA A 106 -21.52 -1.48 1.01
N TYR A 107 -21.21 -0.22 1.33
CA TYR A 107 -20.78 0.77 0.35
C TYR A 107 -19.50 0.34 -0.36
N MET A 108 -18.47 -0.05 0.41
CA MET A 108 -17.17 -0.47 -0.11
C MET A 108 -17.27 -1.73 -0.97
N ASN A 109 -18.17 -2.65 -0.63
CA ASN A 109 -18.47 -3.84 -1.43
C ASN A 109 -19.12 -3.52 -2.79
N GLY A 110 -19.75 -2.35 -2.93
CA GLY A 110 -20.32 -1.87 -4.20
C GLY A 110 -19.31 -1.21 -5.14
N CYS A 111 -18.12 -0.87 -4.65
CA CYS A 111 -17.15 -0.10 -5.42
C CYS A 111 -16.43 -0.94 -6.49
N LYS A 112 -16.47 -0.46 -7.74
CA LYS A 112 -15.71 -1.06 -8.86
C LYS A 112 -14.35 -0.41 -9.07
N ILE A 113 -14.25 0.89 -8.81
CA ILE A 113 -13.01 1.66 -8.90
C ILE A 113 -12.91 2.50 -7.64
N VAL A 114 -11.74 2.50 -7.01
CA VAL A 114 -11.56 3.12 -5.71
C VAL A 114 -10.33 4.01 -5.70
N VAL A 115 -10.45 5.21 -5.13
CA VAL A 115 -9.33 5.98 -4.60
C VAL A 115 -9.43 5.92 -3.08
N SER A 116 -8.37 5.50 -2.41
CA SER A 116 -8.34 5.41 -0.95
C SER A 116 -7.13 6.10 -0.33
N SER A 117 -7.33 6.58 0.89
CA SER A 117 -6.30 7.20 1.74
C SER A 117 -6.65 6.93 3.20
N CYS A 118 -5.73 7.19 4.13
CA CYS A 118 -6.04 7.18 5.56
C CYS A 118 -5.35 8.30 6.34
N ILE A 119 -5.98 8.73 7.43
CA ILE A 119 -5.35 9.54 8.47
C ILE A 119 -5.69 8.90 9.81
N PHE A 120 -4.68 8.36 10.49
CA PHE A 120 -4.83 7.79 11.83
C PHE A 120 -4.02 8.61 12.84
N GLY A 121 -4.53 8.73 14.06
CA GLY A 121 -3.86 9.44 15.16
C GLY A 121 -3.64 10.92 14.88
N SER A 122 -4.52 11.54 14.08
CA SER A 122 -4.41 12.94 13.63
C SER A 122 -3.05 13.29 13.03
N SER A 123 -2.42 12.36 12.31
CA SER A 123 -1.06 12.52 11.77
C SER A 123 -0.94 13.52 10.61
N ASP A 124 -2.03 13.85 9.93
CA ASP A 124 -2.04 14.77 8.79
C ASP A 124 -3.32 15.62 8.71
N PHE A 125 -3.28 16.64 7.87
CA PHE A 125 -4.43 17.43 7.46
C PHE A 125 -5.22 16.72 6.37
N LEU A 126 -6.55 16.93 6.36
CA LEU A 126 -7.37 16.38 5.28
C LEU A 126 -7.07 17.09 3.95
N ARG A 127 -6.51 16.34 2.99
CA ARG A 127 -6.31 16.80 1.62
C ARG A 127 -7.45 16.30 0.73
N ARG A 128 -8.38 17.19 0.38
CA ARG A 128 -9.48 16.90 -0.56
C ARG A 128 -8.97 16.83 -2.00
N PRO A 129 -9.29 15.76 -2.78
CA PRO A 129 -9.08 15.74 -4.23
C PRO A 129 -9.62 17.00 -4.88
N THR A 130 -8.92 17.49 -5.89
CA THR A 130 -9.32 18.70 -6.60
C THR A 130 -10.55 18.38 -7.46
N SER A 131 -11.76 18.58 -6.91
CA SER A 131 -13.03 18.19 -7.55
C SER A 131 -13.21 18.76 -8.97
N LYS A 132 -12.69 19.96 -9.25
CA LYS A 132 -12.71 20.58 -10.60
C LYS A 132 -11.86 19.84 -11.64
N LYS A 133 -10.92 18.99 -11.21
CA LYS A 133 -10.07 18.15 -12.06
C LYS A 133 -10.61 16.72 -12.20
N MET A 134 -11.75 16.42 -11.58
CA MET A 134 -12.44 15.14 -11.70
C MET A 134 -13.59 15.30 -12.68
N SER A 135 -13.68 14.42 -13.67
CA SER A 135 -14.81 14.34 -14.59
C SER A 135 -16.09 13.95 -13.85
N GLU A 136 -17.25 14.26 -14.44
CA GLU A 136 -18.54 13.82 -13.92
C GLU A 136 -18.65 12.28 -13.93
N TYR A 137 -18.05 11.63 -14.93
CA TYR A 137 -17.93 10.17 -14.97
C TYR A 137 -17.23 9.64 -13.71
N SER A 138 -16.07 10.19 -13.37
CA SER A 138 -15.30 9.71 -12.21
C SER A 138 -15.96 10.06 -10.89
N LYS A 139 -16.62 11.22 -10.76
CA LYS A 139 -17.41 11.56 -9.57
C LYS A 139 -18.56 10.58 -9.32
N LYS A 140 -19.16 10.04 -10.40
CA LYS A 140 -20.26 9.08 -10.34
C LYS A 140 -19.78 7.63 -10.11
N ASN A 141 -18.69 7.23 -10.77
CA ASN A 141 -18.30 5.83 -10.87
C ASN A 141 -17.10 5.44 -9.99
N VAL A 142 -16.33 6.40 -9.48
CA VAL A 142 -15.19 6.14 -8.60
C VAL A 142 -15.56 6.41 -7.14
N CYS A 143 -15.35 5.41 -6.29
CA CYS A 143 -15.46 5.58 -4.85
C CYS A 143 -14.21 6.27 -4.30
N PHE A 144 -14.39 7.41 -3.64
CA PHE A 144 -13.32 8.07 -2.88
C PHE A 144 -13.51 7.77 -1.40
N VAL A 145 -12.58 7.06 -0.77
CA VAL A 145 -12.69 6.62 0.63
C VAL A 145 -11.51 7.12 1.47
N MET A 146 -11.80 7.79 2.57
CA MET A 146 -10.82 8.23 3.56
C MET A 146 -11.06 7.47 4.87
N PHE A 147 -10.12 6.62 5.24
CA PHE A 147 -10.15 5.91 6.52
C PHE A 147 -9.61 6.81 7.63
N VAL A 148 -10.35 6.95 8.73
CA VAL A 148 -9.95 7.72 9.90
C VAL A 148 -10.29 6.99 11.18
N ASP A 149 -9.58 7.25 12.27
CA ASP A 149 -10.01 6.87 13.61
C ASP A 149 -10.86 7.98 14.25
N GLU A 150 -11.55 7.65 15.35
CA GLU A 150 -12.47 8.57 16.03
C GLU A 150 -11.77 9.86 16.49
N GLN A 151 -10.51 9.76 16.97
CA GLN A 151 -9.71 10.93 17.34
C GLN A 151 -9.46 11.85 16.14
N THR A 152 -9.06 11.29 15.00
CA THR A 152 -8.85 12.07 13.77
C THR A 152 -10.14 12.73 13.31
N LEU A 153 -11.27 12.03 13.33
CA LEU A 153 -12.55 12.62 12.94
C LEU A 153 -12.94 13.81 13.84
N ALA A 154 -12.74 13.68 15.16
CA ALA A 154 -12.96 14.78 16.09
C ALA A 154 -12.05 15.98 15.75
N LYS A 155 -10.77 15.72 15.50
CA LYS A 155 -9.81 16.77 15.12
C LYS A 155 -10.20 17.47 13.81
N LEU A 156 -10.56 16.71 12.78
CA LEU A 156 -11.03 17.25 11.50
C LEU A 156 -12.27 18.13 11.69
N SER A 157 -13.21 17.71 12.53
CA SER A 157 -14.42 18.49 12.82
C SER A 157 -14.08 19.85 13.43
N THR A 158 -13.12 19.91 14.37
CA THR A 158 -12.63 21.19 14.93
C THR A 158 -11.95 22.10 13.92
N GLU A 159 -11.45 21.54 12.81
CA GLU A 159 -10.81 22.27 11.72
C GLU A 159 -11.81 22.69 10.62
N GLY A 160 -13.11 22.50 10.86
CA GLY A 160 -14.17 22.81 9.90
C GLY A 160 -14.34 21.75 8.80
N HIS A 161 -13.79 20.54 9.00
CA HIS A 161 -13.98 19.39 8.14
C HIS A 161 -15.03 18.45 8.73
N VAL A 162 -16.29 18.88 8.67
CA VAL A 162 -17.44 18.10 9.13
C VAL A 162 -18.03 17.32 7.94
N PRO A 163 -18.24 15.99 8.06
CA PRO A 163 -18.96 15.24 7.04
C PRO A 163 -20.38 15.78 6.82
N ASP A 164 -20.82 15.81 5.57
CA ASP A 164 -22.21 16.11 5.22
C ASP A 164 -23.16 14.96 5.62
N ASP A 165 -24.46 15.14 5.36
CA ASP A 165 -25.51 14.15 5.67
C ASP A 165 -25.28 12.79 4.98
N THR A 166 -24.44 12.73 3.94
CA THR A 166 -24.06 11.51 3.23
C THR A 166 -22.77 10.87 3.76
N GLY A 167 -22.17 11.47 4.80
CA GLY A 167 -20.91 11.07 5.40
C GLY A 167 -19.68 11.48 4.58
N ARG A 168 -19.78 12.54 3.77
CA ARG A 168 -18.69 12.97 2.88
C ARG A 168 -18.07 14.31 3.26
N ILE A 169 -16.77 14.45 3.00
CA ILE A 169 -16.06 15.73 3.04
C ILE A 169 -15.46 16.00 1.66
N GLY A 170 -16.15 16.81 0.86
CA GLY A 170 -15.85 16.93 -0.56
C GLY A 170 -16.14 15.61 -1.27
N LEU A 171 -15.15 15.05 -1.98
CA LEU A 171 -15.32 13.74 -2.62
C LEU A 171 -15.15 12.56 -1.66
N TRP A 172 -14.37 12.73 -0.58
CA TRP A 172 -14.09 11.64 0.35
C TRP A 172 -15.34 11.22 1.11
N ARG A 173 -15.75 9.96 0.99
CA ARG A 173 -16.55 9.28 2.02
C ARG A 173 -15.65 8.98 3.20
N ILE A 174 -16.03 9.47 4.38
CA ILE A 174 -15.30 9.22 5.61
C ILE A 174 -15.73 7.88 6.19
N VAL A 175 -14.76 6.98 6.38
CA VAL A 175 -14.98 5.65 6.99
C VAL A 175 -14.23 5.61 8.30
N ILE A 176 -14.97 5.44 9.40
CA ILE A 176 -14.41 5.38 10.74
C ILE A 176 -13.95 3.96 11.02
N VAL A 177 -12.67 3.81 11.39
CA VAL A 177 -12.07 2.56 11.81
C VAL A 177 -12.04 2.51 13.33
N LYS A 178 -12.70 1.52 13.90
CA LYS A 178 -12.68 1.25 15.35
C LYS A 178 -11.70 0.13 15.66
N ASN A 179 -11.25 0.07 16.92
CA ASN A 179 -10.35 -0.96 17.43
C ASN A 179 -9.13 -1.14 16.51
N LEU A 180 -8.29 -0.11 16.40
CA LEU A 180 -7.15 -0.15 15.49
C LEU A 180 -6.24 -1.37 15.80
N PRO A 181 -5.80 -2.12 14.78
CA PRO A 181 -5.11 -3.40 14.97
C PRO A 181 -3.68 -3.28 15.50
N TYR A 182 -3.11 -2.07 15.52
CA TYR A 182 -1.74 -1.81 15.98
C TYR A 182 -1.64 -0.48 16.72
N GLU A 183 -0.78 -0.44 17.73
CA GLU A 183 -0.38 0.79 18.42
C GLU A 183 0.41 1.73 17.49
N ASP A 184 1.26 1.18 16.62
CA ASP A 184 1.96 1.96 15.58
C ASP A 184 0.97 2.39 14.49
N MET A 185 0.57 3.66 14.51
CA MET A 185 -0.32 4.26 13.51
C MET A 185 0.22 4.14 12.08
N ARG A 186 1.55 4.11 11.91
CA ARG A 186 2.16 3.90 10.59
C ARG A 186 1.89 2.50 10.08
N ARG A 187 1.91 1.49 10.96
CA ARG A 187 1.57 0.10 10.66
C ARG A 187 0.07 -0.04 10.38
N THR A 188 -0.79 0.61 11.18
CA THR A 188 -2.24 0.69 10.93
C THR A 188 -2.55 1.29 9.56
N GLY A 189 -1.83 2.34 9.15
CA GLY A 189 -1.95 2.92 7.81
C GLY A 189 -1.57 1.99 6.66
N LYS A 190 -0.87 0.88 6.93
CA LYS A 190 -0.53 -0.14 5.91
C LYS A 190 -1.72 -1.03 5.55
N VAL A 191 -2.73 -1.12 6.41
CA VAL A 191 -3.94 -1.90 6.15
C VAL A 191 -4.68 -1.34 4.92
N PRO A 192 -5.17 -0.09 4.90
CA PRO A 192 -5.84 0.44 3.72
C PRO A 192 -4.91 0.64 2.52
N LYS A 193 -3.62 0.83 2.79
CA LYS A 193 -2.59 0.93 1.75
C LYS A 193 -2.39 -0.36 0.98
N LEU A 194 -2.15 -1.48 1.66
CA LEU A 194 -1.72 -2.73 1.04
C LEU A 194 -2.88 -3.70 0.85
N LEU A 195 -3.88 -3.68 1.74
CA LEU A 195 -5.00 -4.62 1.71
C LEU A 195 -6.25 -4.04 1.04
N SER A 196 -6.09 -3.18 0.02
CA SER A 196 -7.22 -2.59 -0.69
C SER A 196 -8.15 -3.66 -1.29
N HIS A 197 -7.58 -4.79 -1.76
CA HIS A 197 -8.37 -5.90 -2.29
C HIS A 197 -9.20 -6.63 -1.22
N ARG A 198 -8.77 -6.65 0.05
CA ARG A 198 -9.57 -7.17 1.18
C ARG A 198 -10.69 -6.20 1.57
N LEU A 199 -10.42 -4.90 1.50
CA LEU A 199 -11.37 -3.84 1.85
C LEU A 199 -12.44 -3.62 0.77
N PHE A 200 -12.08 -3.80 -0.50
CA PHE A 200 -12.93 -3.57 -1.66
C PHE A 200 -12.98 -4.84 -2.53
N PRO A 201 -13.61 -5.93 -2.06
CA PRO A 201 -13.51 -7.26 -2.67
C PRO A 201 -14.07 -7.35 -4.10
N ASN A 202 -14.93 -6.40 -4.48
CA ASN A 202 -15.55 -6.34 -5.81
C ASN A 202 -14.93 -5.28 -6.73
N SER A 203 -13.87 -4.61 -6.29
CA SER A 203 -13.19 -3.59 -7.07
C SER A 203 -12.29 -4.23 -8.13
N TRP A 204 -12.25 -3.62 -9.31
CA TRP A 204 -11.35 -4.00 -10.40
C TRP A 204 -10.05 -3.21 -10.34
N TYR A 205 -10.13 -1.95 -9.90
CA TYR A 205 -8.99 -1.07 -9.78
C TYR A 205 -9.00 -0.29 -8.47
N SER A 206 -7.81 -0.05 -7.91
CA SER A 206 -7.64 0.87 -6.78
C SER A 206 -6.44 1.79 -6.97
N ILE A 207 -6.57 3.00 -6.43
CA ILE A 207 -5.50 3.98 -6.29
C ILE A 207 -5.32 4.28 -4.80
N TRP A 208 -4.16 3.94 -4.26
CA TRP A 208 -3.74 4.39 -2.95
C TRP A 208 -3.06 5.77 -3.06
N LEU A 209 -3.45 6.68 -2.18
CA LEU A 209 -2.88 8.01 -2.03
C LEU A 209 -2.52 8.24 -0.56
N ASP A 210 -1.27 8.61 -0.28
CA ASP A 210 -0.85 9.04 1.05
C ASP A 210 -1.55 10.35 1.45
N SER A 211 -1.91 10.50 2.72
CA SER A 211 -2.72 11.63 3.19
C SER A 211 -2.04 12.98 3.06
N LYS A 212 -0.72 13.02 2.97
CA LYS A 212 0.04 14.24 2.67
C LYS A 212 -0.16 14.75 1.24
N MET A 213 -0.87 14.02 0.39
CA MET A 213 -1.01 14.31 -1.03
C MET A 213 -2.45 14.68 -1.38
N ARG A 214 -2.59 15.64 -2.31
CA ARG A 214 -3.86 15.95 -2.97
C ARG A 214 -3.85 15.37 -4.38
N LEU A 215 -4.88 14.60 -4.72
CA LEU A 215 -5.09 14.14 -6.08
C LEU A 215 -5.53 15.32 -6.98
N ASN A 216 -4.78 15.56 -8.05
CA ASN A 216 -5.04 16.65 -9.00
C ASN A 216 -5.38 16.15 -10.41
N THR A 217 -5.52 14.84 -10.59
CA THR A 217 -5.77 14.19 -11.87
C THR A 217 -6.91 13.20 -11.74
N ASP A 218 -7.73 13.09 -12.78
CA ASP A 218 -8.85 12.15 -12.83
C ASP A 218 -8.35 10.69 -12.70
N PRO A 219 -8.90 9.88 -11.75
CA PRO A 219 -8.49 8.50 -11.51
C PRO A 219 -8.51 7.61 -12.75
N MET A 220 -9.45 7.83 -13.67
CA MET A 220 -9.56 7.00 -14.86
C MET A 220 -8.41 7.24 -15.84
N LEU A 221 -7.96 8.49 -15.98
CA LEU A 221 -6.79 8.83 -16.78
C LEU A 221 -5.51 8.24 -16.19
N ILE A 222 -5.42 8.17 -14.86
CA ILE A 222 -4.30 7.56 -14.14
C ILE A 222 -4.24 6.05 -14.39
N ILE A 223 -5.39 5.36 -14.28
CA ILE A 223 -5.51 3.92 -14.53
C ILE A 223 -5.13 3.61 -15.98
N GLU A 224 -5.65 4.39 -16.93
CA GLU A 224 -5.33 4.22 -18.35
C GLU A 224 -3.83 4.36 -18.60
N TYR A 225 -3.23 5.44 -18.12
CA TYR A 225 -1.82 5.73 -18.36
C TYR A 225 -0.88 4.71 -17.72
N PHE A 226 -1.09 4.34 -16.45
CA PHE A 226 -0.12 3.50 -15.72
C PHE A 226 -0.37 2.00 -15.78
N LEU A 227 -1.59 1.57 -16.10
CA LEU A 227 -1.95 0.14 -16.17
C LEU A 227 -2.30 -0.27 -17.60
N TRP A 228 -3.18 0.46 -18.29
CA TRP A 228 -3.68 0.01 -19.60
C TRP A 228 -2.62 0.17 -20.69
N ARG A 229 -2.00 1.35 -20.82
CA ARG A 229 -0.93 1.58 -21.84
C ARG A 229 0.28 0.69 -21.64
N THR A 230 0.64 0.46 -20.39
CA THR A 230 1.82 -0.32 -19.99
C THR A 230 1.53 -1.81 -19.84
N LYS A 231 0.27 -2.24 -20.04
CA LYS A 231 -0.21 -3.62 -19.84
C LYS A 231 0.21 -4.19 -18.49
N SER A 232 0.14 -3.37 -17.45
CA SER A 232 0.57 -3.69 -16.09
C SER A 232 -0.60 -3.88 -15.14
N GLU A 233 -0.38 -4.65 -14.09
CA GLU A 233 -1.38 -4.95 -13.05
C GLU A 233 -1.14 -4.13 -11.78
N TYR A 234 0.06 -3.57 -11.65
CA TYR A 234 0.49 -2.82 -10.50
C TYR A 234 1.40 -1.70 -10.97
N ALA A 235 1.20 -0.50 -10.45
CA ALA A 235 2.09 0.62 -10.71
C ALA A 235 2.43 1.36 -9.41
N ILE A 236 3.71 1.65 -9.22
CA ILE A 236 4.22 2.33 -8.02
C ILE A 236 5.39 3.23 -8.40
N SER A 237 5.48 4.39 -7.75
CA SER A 237 6.59 5.31 -7.99
C SER A 237 7.89 4.72 -7.47
N ASN A 238 8.99 4.93 -8.20
CA ASN A 238 10.33 4.76 -7.64
C ASN A 238 10.60 5.87 -6.59
N HIS A 239 11.53 5.60 -5.67
CA HIS A 239 11.96 6.63 -4.73
C HIS A 239 12.90 7.64 -5.41
N TYR A 240 12.70 8.92 -5.09
CA TYR A 240 13.30 10.06 -5.80
C TYR A 240 14.82 10.22 -5.65
N GLY A 241 15.45 9.52 -4.69
CA GLY A 241 16.89 9.63 -4.47
C GLY A 241 17.55 8.43 -3.80
N ARG A 242 16.83 7.31 -3.66
CA ARG A 242 17.40 6.07 -3.08
C ARG A 242 16.87 4.92 -3.91
N HIS A 243 17.76 4.00 -4.27
CA HIS A 243 17.40 2.93 -5.18
C HIS A 243 17.75 1.53 -4.67
N CYS A 244 18.46 1.46 -3.55
CA CYS A 244 19.03 0.24 -3.01
C CYS A 244 18.54 0.03 -1.57
N VAL A 245 18.13 -1.19 -1.23
CA VAL A 245 17.65 -1.51 0.13
C VAL A 245 18.75 -1.29 1.17
N TRP A 246 20.02 -1.51 0.82
CA TRP A 246 21.17 -1.25 1.69
C TRP A 246 21.23 0.21 2.14
N ASP A 247 21.05 1.16 1.22
CA ASP A 247 21.06 2.58 1.54
C ASP A 247 19.80 2.97 2.33
N GLU A 248 18.65 2.36 2.01
CA GLU A 248 17.39 2.57 2.75
C GLU A 248 17.49 2.08 4.21
N VAL A 249 18.15 0.94 4.46
CA VAL A 249 18.43 0.44 5.83
C VAL A 249 19.26 1.46 6.60
N LEU A 250 20.37 1.93 6.03
CA LEU A 250 21.23 2.94 6.66
C LEU A 250 20.46 4.24 6.91
N GLN A 251 19.62 4.67 5.97
CA GLN A 251 18.84 5.90 6.10
C GLN A 251 17.77 5.80 7.18
N ASN A 252 17.09 4.65 7.31
CA ASN A 252 16.11 4.43 8.37
C ASN A 252 16.75 4.48 9.75
N LYS A 253 17.95 3.90 9.91
CA LYS A 253 18.72 3.96 11.17
C LYS A 253 19.22 5.38 11.45
N ARG A 254 19.78 6.06 10.44
CA ARG A 254 20.27 7.43 10.59
C ARG A 254 19.17 8.42 11.02
N LEU A 255 17.95 8.23 10.53
CA LEU A 255 16.80 9.08 10.84
C LEU A 255 15.96 8.56 12.03
N ASP A 256 16.47 7.56 12.76
CA ASP A 256 15.82 6.90 13.90
C ASP A 256 14.34 6.56 13.63
N LYS A 257 14.10 5.96 12.46
CA LYS A 257 12.75 5.69 11.96
C LYS A 257 12.15 4.42 12.57
N TYR A 258 12.96 3.50 13.04
CA TYR A 258 12.49 2.28 13.70
C TYR A 258 13.63 1.70 14.52
N ASN A 259 13.32 0.79 15.45
CA ASN A 259 14.33 0.09 16.23
C ASN A 259 15.42 -0.52 15.33
N HIS A 260 16.67 -0.17 15.60
CA HIS A 260 17.82 -0.55 14.78
C HIS A 260 18.04 -2.07 14.73
N THR A 261 17.86 -2.77 15.85
CA THR A 261 18.00 -4.22 15.94
C THR A 261 16.96 -4.92 15.08
N ALA A 262 15.70 -4.48 15.15
CA ALA A 262 14.63 -5.03 14.32
C ALA A 262 14.86 -4.79 12.81
N ILE A 263 15.44 -3.65 12.44
CA ILE A 263 15.86 -3.39 11.05
C ILE A 263 16.97 -4.37 10.63
N ASP A 264 17.99 -4.55 11.48
CA ASP A 264 19.13 -5.43 11.18
C ASP A 264 18.69 -6.91 11.07
N GLU A 265 17.77 -7.36 11.93
CA GLU A 265 17.16 -8.70 11.88
C GLU A 265 16.36 -8.92 10.59
N GLN A 266 15.46 -7.99 10.23
CA GLN A 266 14.69 -8.05 9.00
C GLN A 266 15.62 -8.12 7.78
N PHE A 267 16.64 -7.26 7.76
CA PHE A 267 17.54 -7.16 6.62
C PHE A 267 18.43 -8.41 6.47
N THR A 268 18.97 -8.91 7.59
CA THR A 268 19.76 -10.16 7.62
C THR A 268 18.93 -11.34 7.15
N PHE A 269 17.66 -11.42 7.58
CA PHE A 269 16.72 -12.45 7.13
C PHE A 269 16.54 -12.38 5.61
N TYR A 270 16.27 -11.19 5.05
CA TYR A 270 16.11 -11.02 3.60
C TYR A 270 17.37 -11.36 2.81
N GLN A 271 18.54 -10.97 3.29
CA GLN A 271 19.81 -11.33 2.65
C GLN A 271 20.01 -12.84 2.62
N SER A 272 19.75 -13.52 3.75
CA SER A 272 19.88 -14.98 3.85
C SER A 272 18.90 -15.73 2.93
N ASP A 273 17.77 -15.11 2.61
CA ASP A 273 16.73 -15.66 1.73
C ASP A 273 16.79 -15.08 0.29
N GLY A 274 17.96 -14.56 -0.09
CA GLY A 274 18.31 -14.24 -1.47
C GLY A 274 17.87 -12.85 -1.95
N LEU A 275 17.71 -11.87 -1.06
CA LEU A 275 17.69 -10.46 -1.46
C LEU A 275 19.08 -10.07 -2.00
N THR A 276 19.12 -9.66 -3.26
CA THR A 276 20.34 -9.19 -3.91
C THR A 276 20.46 -7.67 -3.88
N LYS A 277 21.70 -7.17 -3.95
CA LYS A 277 21.99 -5.74 -4.04
C LYS A 277 21.52 -5.21 -5.39
N PHE A 278 20.94 -4.01 -5.41
CA PHE A 278 20.55 -3.35 -6.64
C PHE A 278 21.80 -2.96 -7.45
N ASP A 279 21.85 -3.35 -8.71
CA ASP A 279 22.90 -2.99 -9.65
C ASP A 279 22.31 -2.18 -10.81
N PRO A 280 22.57 -0.86 -10.88
CA PRO A 280 22.05 -0.03 -11.96
C PRO A 280 22.70 -0.32 -13.32
N SER A 281 23.81 -1.05 -13.35
CA SER A 281 24.53 -1.41 -14.58
C SER A 281 24.08 -2.73 -15.19
N ASP A 282 23.33 -3.55 -14.43
CA ASP A 282 22.80 -4.82 -14.94
C ASP A 282 21.54 -4.58 -15.80
N PRO A 283 21.60 -4.84 -17.12
CA PRO A 283 20.47 -4.65 -18.01
C PRO A 283 19.31 -5.64 -17.73
N ASN A 284 19.56 -6.70 -16.95
CA ASN A 284 18.55 -7.70 -16.59
C ASN A 284 17.86 -7.40 -15.26
N THR A 285 18.24 -6.31 -14.60
CA THR A 285 17.65 -5.93 -13.32
C THR A 285 16.15 -5.75 -13.49
N PRO A 286 15.32 -6.43 -12.66
CA PRO A 286 13.91 -6.60 -12.95
C PRO A 286 13.06 -5.34 -12.73
N LEU A 287 13.61 -4.33 -12.03
CA LEU A 287 12.97 -3.06 -11.72
C LEU A 287 14.00 -1.93 -11.82
N PRO A 288 13.62 -0.71 -12.23
CA PRO A 288 14.53 0.43 -12.25
C PRO A 288 15.02 0.86 -10.86
N SER A 289 14.46 0.29 -9.79
CA SER A 289 14.85 0.55 -8.40
C SER A 289 14.32 -0.54 -7.46
N TYR A 290 15.04 -0.81 -6.37
CA TYR A 290 14.59 -1.66 -5.27
C TYR A 290 13.96 -0.89 -4.09
N VAL A 291 13.80 0.42 -4.21
CA VAL A 291 13.18 1.26 -3.18
C VAL A 291 12.03 2.05 -3.80
N PRO A 292 10.77 1.77 -3.44
CA PRO A 292 9.64 2.52 -3.95
C PRO A 292 9.40 3.82 -3.15
N GLU A 293 8.79 4.81 -3.79
CA GLU A 293 8.04 5.87 -3.12
C GLU A 293 6.58 5.41 -3.03
N GLY A 294 6.25 4.71 -1.94
CA GLY A 294 4.94 4.08 -1.78
C GLY A 294 3.79 5.05 -1.47
N SER A 295 3.95 6.37 -1.61
CA SER A 295 2.89 7.33 -1.36
C SER A 295 1.81 7.38 -2.45
N PHE A 296 2.04 6.72 -3.59
CA PHE A 296 1.07 6.58 -4.68
C PHE A 296 1.18 5.20 -5.32
N ILE A 297 0.07 4.45 -5.36
CA ILE A 297 0.04 3.10 -5.94
C ILE A 297 -1.25 2.95 -6.76
N VAL A 298 -1.15 2.42 -7.98
CA VAL A 298 -2.29 2.10 -8.86
C VAL A 298 -2.32 0.60 -9.08
N ARG A 299 -3.48 -0.04 -8.96
CA ARG A 299 -3.59 -1.51 -9.03
C ARG A 299 -4.77 -1.92 -9.89
N ALA A 300 -4.57 -2.94 -10.71
CA ALA A 300 -5.60 -3.86 -11.14
C ALA A 300 -5.69 -5.00 -10.13
N HIS A 301 -6.89 -5.38 -9.73
CA HIS A 301 -7.14 -6.43 -8.74
C HIS A 301 -7.17 -7.81 -9.39
N THR A 302 -6.01 -8.24 -9.85
CA THR A 302 -5.77 -9.59 -10.40
C THR A 302 -5.27 -10.53 -9.31
N PRO A 303 -5.31 -11.86 -9.51
CA PRO A 303 -4.80 -12.82 -8.53
C PRO A 303 -3.35 -12.54 -8.11
N ILE A 304 -2.43 -12.29 -9.05
CA ILE A 304 -1.01 -12.06 -8.72
C ILE A 304 -0.75 -10.70 -8.07
N SER A 305 -1.49 -9.65 -8.46
CA SER A 305 -1.43 -8.32 -7.83
C SER A 305 -1.94 -8.36 -6.39
N ASN A 306 -3.03 -9.11 -6.14
CA ASN A 306 -3.58 -9.31 -4.81
C ASN A 306 -2.65 -10.19 -3.96
N LEU A 307 -2.05 -11.25 -4.53
CA LEU A 307 -1.04 -12.07 -3.86
C LEU A 307 0.15 -11.21 -3.41
N PHE A 308 0.73 -10.43 -4.32
CA PHE A 308 1.85 -9.54 -4.00
C PHE A 308 1.48 -8.57 -2.87
N SER A 309 0.28 -7.99 -2.92
CA SER A 309 -0.23 -7.08 -1.89
C SER A 309 -0.35 -7.74 -0.52
N CYS A 310 -0.84 -8.98 -0.45
CA CYS A 310 -0.89 -9.78 0.77
C CYS A 310 0.51 -10.09 1.31
N LEU A 311 1.40 -10.58 0.45
CA LEU A 311 2.76 -10.93 0.83
C LEU A 311 3.50 -9.69 1.36
N TRP A 312 3.37 -8.55 0.68
CA TRP A 312 4.03 -7.32 1.12
C TRP A 312 3.48 -6.84 2.46
N PHE A 313 2.17 -6.93 2.67
CA PHE A 313 1.56 -6.65 3.98
C PHE A 313 2.06 -7.61 5.06
N ASN A 314 2.14 -8.91 4.78
CA ASN A 314 2.60 -9.91 5.74
C ASN A 314 4.06 -9.68 6.16
N GLU A 315 4.92 -9.27 5.23
CA GLU A 315 6.29 -8.88 5.53
C GLU A 315 6.35 -7.66 6.45
N VAL A 316 5.53 -6.65 6.19
CA VAL A 316 5.40 -5.46 7.03
C VAL A 316 4.83 -5.79 8.42
N ASN A 317 3.85 -6.70 8.48
CA ASN A 317 3.24 -7.15 9.72
C ASN A 317 4.22 -7.97 10.57
N ARG A 318 5.02 -8.84 9.96
CA ARG A 318 5.99 -9.70 10.64
C ARG A 318 7.19 -8.93 11.16
N PHE A 319 7.72 -8.01 10.35
CA PHE A 319 8.94 -7.30 10.66
C PHE A 319 8.64 -5.85 11.07
N THR A 320 9.04 -4.88 10.25
CA THR A 320 8.94 -3.45 10.58
C THR A 320 7.85 -2.76 9.76
N SER A 321 7.34 -1.63 10.25
CA SER A 321 6.36 -0.80 9.52
C SER A 321 6.98 -0.02 8.33
N ARG A 322 8.26 -0.26 8.02
CA ARG A 322 9.03 0.35 6.94
C ARG A 322 8.91 -0.49 5.67
N ASP A 323 7.79 -0.30 4.98
CA ASP A 323 7.42 -0.98 3.74
C ASP A 323 8.42 -0.85 2.59
N GLN A 324 9.27 0.18 2.59
CA GLN A 324 10.38 0.33 1.64
C GLN A 324 11.43 -0.77 1.79
N LEU A 325 11.62 -1.33 3.01
CA LEU A 325 12.59 -2.39 3.27
C LEU A 325 12.11 -3.76 2.78
N SER A 326 10.80 -4.00 2.79
CA SER A 326 10.21 -5.28 2.39
C SER A 326 9.85 -5.35 0.91
N PHE A 327 9.60 -4.21 0.24
CA PHE A 327 9.08 -4.19 -1.13
C PHE A 327 9.91 -5.03 -2.12
N ALA A 328 11.20 -4.74 -2.27
CA ALA A 328 12.03 -5.41 -3.26
C ALA A 328 12.23 -6.89 -2.92
N TYR A 329 12.42 -7.22 -1.65
CA TYR A 329 12.51 -8.60 -1.20
C TYR A 329 11.24 -9.37 -1.60
N THR A 330 10.04 -8.85 -1.28
CA THR A 330 8.77 -9.49 -1.62
C THR A 330 8.63 -9.67 -3.14
N TYR A 331 8.93 -8.63 -3.92
CA TYR A 331 8.81 -8.67 -5.38
C TYR A 331 9.78 -9.69 -6.01
N LEU A 332 11.05 -9.65 -5.62
CA LEU A 332 12.09 -10.53 -6.16
C LEU A 332 11.82 -11.99 -5.80
N LYS A 333 11.40 -12.26 -4.56
CA LYS A 333 11.04 -13.61 -4.13
C LYS A 333 9.82 -14.13 -4.87
N LEU A 334 8.75 -13.33 -5.00
CA LEU A 334 7.56 -13.71 -5.78
C LEU A 334 7.94 -14.04 -7.23
N ARG A 335 8.77 -13.20 -7.88
CA ARG A 335 9.22 -13.44 -9.25
C ARG A 335 10.07 -14.72 -9.37
N ARG A 336 11.04 -14.91 -8.45
CA ARG A 336 11.93 -16.09 -8.43
C ARG A 336 11.16 -17.39 -8.26
N MET A 337 10.12 -17.39 -7.43
CA MET A 337 9.33 -18.58 -7.14
C MET A 337 8.26 -18.89 -8.20
N ASN A 338 8.04 -17.98 -9.15
CA ASN A 338 6.97 -18.08 -10.15
C ASN A 338 7.44 -17.71 -11.56
N PRO A 339 8.45 -18.39 -12.13
CA PRO A 339 9.00 -18.05 -13.44
C PRO A 339 7.98 -18.12 -14.58
N GLU A 340 6.98 -19.00 -14.47
CA GLU A 340 5.92 -19.20 -15.48
C GLU A 340 4.72 -18.27 -15.30
N ARG A 341 4.65 -17.52 -14.19
CA ARG A 341 3.52 -16.65 -13.83
C ARG A 341 4.04 -15.24 -13.57
N PRO A 342 4.38 -14.49 -14.63
CA PRO A 342 4.98 -13.17 -14.48
C PRO A 342 4.03 -12.19 -13.80
N PHE A 343 4.59 -11.36 -12.91
CA PHE A 343 3.90 -10.23 -12.31
C PHE A 343 4.29 -8.95 -13.04
N TYR A 344 3.32 -8.32 -13.72
CA TYR A 344 3.58 -7.12 -14.52
C TYR A 344 3.45 -5.86 -13.65
N LEU A 345 4.59 -5.45 -13.09
CA LEU A 345 4.72 -4.23 -12.28
C LEU A 345 5.39 -3.11 -13.08
N ASN A 346 4.70 -1.98 -13.18
CA ASN A 346 5.21 -0.73 -13.72
C ASN A 346 5.78 0.15 -12.60
N MET A 347 7.11 0.21 -12.49
CA MET A 347 7.75 1.17 -11.58
C MET A 347 8.08 2.46 -12.33
N PHE A 348 7.24 3.47 -12.15
CA PHE A 348 7.32 4.76 -12.85
C PHE A 348 8.15 5.79 -12.07
N LYS A 349 8.50 6.92 -12.70
CA LYS A 349 9.38 7.92 -12.09
C LYS A 349 8.64 8.80 -11.09
N ASP A 350 9.32 9.22 -10.01
CA ASP A 350 8.73 10.13 -9.00
C ASP A 350 8.21 11.45 -9.58
N CYS A 351 8.86 11.99 -10.60
CA CYS A 351 8.40 13.18 -11.31
C CYS A 351 6.98 13.02 -11.89
N GLU A 352 6.58 11.82 -12.35
CA GLU A 352 5.24 11.55 -12.86
C GLU A 352 4.23 11.55 -11.70
N ARG A 353 4.57 10.97 -10.54
CA ARG A 353 3.76 11.10 -9.31
C ARG A 353 3.51 12.56 -8.95
N ARG A 354 4.56 13.39 -8.99
CA ARG A 354 4.51 14.82 -8.67
C ARG A 354 3.72 15.64 -9.70
N ALA A 355 3.63 15.20 -10.95
CA ALA A 355 2.76 15.82 -11.95
C ALA A 355 1.27 15.58 -11.65
N LEU A 356 0.93 14.42 -11.10
CA LEU A 356 -0.46 13.99 -10.90
C LEU A 356 -1.08 14.46 -9.58
N THR A 357 -0.23 14.85 -8.64
CA THR A 357 -0.61 15.10 -7.25
C THR A 357 0.12 16.32 -6.71
N LYS A 358 -0.46 16.98 -5.71
CA LYS A 358 0.22 18.03 -4.95
C LYS A 358 0.67 17.50 -3.60
N LEU A 359 1.97 17.54 -3.34
CA LEU A 359 2.57 17.17 -2.07
C LEU A 359 2.42 18.30 -1.04
N PHE A 360 2.09 17.94 0.19
CA PHE A 360 2.07 18.84 1.34
C PHE A 360 2.97 18.27 2.45
N GLN A 361 3.33 19.12 3.41
CA GLN A 361 3.97 18.70 4.64
C GLN A 361 2.92 18.08 5.58
N HIS A 362 3.37 17.10 6.36
CA HIS A 362 2.63 16.54 7.48
C HIS A 362 2.42 17.61 8.56
N ARG A 363 1.55 17.32 9.53
CA ARG A 363 1.51 18.10 10.76
C ARG A 363 2.86 18.00 11.47
N GLU A 364 3.28 19.09 12.10
CA GLU A 364 4.38 19.02 13.05
C GLU A 364 3.98 18.10 14.19
N ALA A 365 4.88 17.19 14.58
CA ALA A 365 4.66 16.37 15.76
C ALA A 365 4.59 17.30 16.98
N PRO A 366 3.69 17.05 17.95
CA PRO A 366 3.81 17.71 19.24
C PRO A 366 5.21 17.42 19.80
N PRO A 367 5.86 18.38 20.48
CA PRO A 367 7.13 18.12 21.13
C PRO A 367 6.97 16.91 22.05
N SER A 368 7.90 15.95 21.96
CA SER A 368 7.94 14.81 22.87
C SER A 368 8.02 15.34 24.31
N PRO A 369 7.21 14.81 25.25
CA PRO A 369 7.31 15.21 26.64
C PRO A 369 8.74 14.97 27.14
N PRO A 370 9.28 15.85 28.01
CA PRO A 370 10.61 15.67 28.55
C PRO A 370 10.69 14.31 29.25
N ILE A 371 11.75 13.56 28.96
CA ILE A 371 12.07 12.32 29.67
C ILE A 371 12.38 12.74 31.11
N THR A 372 11.46 12.45 32.04
CA THR A 372 11.65 12.62 33.49
C THR A 372 12.39 11.45 34.08
#